data_AF-A0A7J5F6P6-F1
#
_entry.id   AF-A0A7J5F6P6-F1
#
_cell.length_a   1.000
_cell.length_b   1.000
_cell.length_c   1.000
_cell.angle_alpha   90.00
_cell.angle_beta   90.00
_cell.angle_gamma   90.00
#
_symmetry.space_group_name_H-M   'P 1'
#
loop_
_entity.id
_entity.type
_entity.pdbx_description
1 polymer ?
#
loop_
_entity_poly.entity_id
_entity_poly.type
_entity_poly.pdbx_seq_one_letter_code
_entity_poly.pdbx_strand_id
1 'polypeptide(L)'
;MSALLHILRSKLRMFLAMPSSPDTGTVVRSAGSFVVFGSFAVGAFFFSNFITAYLLETVGIGLFLFHRFIGMLLFVFFVTVNLGNMVVAFTTLYRSPEVSFLLTAPVSYLNIFIIKFLDNFFYSSGTLFMVGLSVLLGYGVYFGYPWHFYLLMMFGVMVPFMFLAACIAVIVLLFLMTLAPRVNFRVLVGGIVLFYIGQIYLYFTVTSPVRLVQEVMKFYPYVNLYFGSLDPVIAKFLPNYWVSEILYFYVNDNFEAVGGYVALMLLTTAGLFVLLLAAANGLYYRTWLASLSLKRLTVKRFEAKDMVFAFGRRSWFAPVTEVLLKKEFWQFVREPAQWIHFVVMMGLLTVFLSSVSTLSIRLESPELKAVVYLVVFIFNIFLINAVALRFGFPVMSLEGKAYWSVRSAPVRLSSVYRTKFLVTAAFLVLLSVAVAFLSNIPYLFVRSVTDLATGRMETVTPHDDVRALAWMTIALTPVVTFALVSLNVALGAVYADFAEKNPVRIASSQGATMTFLLSIVYIVLLLALYYYPTLMVFNAELKQVPADWRVIRFAAASIAVPSLLLAAGVHIAGLRSLRRDLA
;
A
#
# COMPACT_ATOMS: atom_id res chain seq x y z
N MET A 1 15.99 7.04 -37.03
CA MET A 1 15.41 7.21 -35.67
C MET A 1 15.60 5.89 -34.94
N SER A 2 16.26 5.85 -33.77
CA SER A 2 16.48 4.57 -33.07
C SER A 2 15.14 3.89 -32.78
N ALA A 3 15.05 2.56 -32.90
CA ALA A 3 13.80 1.82 -32.67
C ALA A 3 13.17 2.17 -31.31
N LEU A 4 14.00 2.44 -30.30
CA LEU A 4 13.61 2.92 -28.99
C LEU A 4 12.86 4.26 -29.03
N LEU A 5 13.40 5.28 -29.71
CA LEU A 5 12.74 6.58 -29.86
C LEU A 5 11.41 6.46 -30.60
N HIS A 6 11.33 5.58 -31.61
CA HIS A 6 10.09 5.36 -32.34
C HIS A 6 9.00 4.78 -31.44
N ILE A 7 9.33 3.75 -30.65
CA ILE A 7 8.37 3.13 -29.71
C ILE A 7 7.95 4.13 -28.62
N LEU A 8 8.89 4.87 -28.03
CA LEU A 8 8.58 5.89 -27.03
C LEU A 8 7.68 6.99 -27.59
N ARG A 9 7.95 7.48 -28.81
CA ARG A 9 7.10 8.48 -29.47
C ARG A 9 5.69 7.95 -29.73
N SER A 10 5.57 6.70 -30.18
CA SER A 10 4.27 6.06 -30.40
C SER A 10 3.50 5.90 -29.09
N LYS A 11 4.16 5.47 -28.01
CA LYS A 11 3.54 5.41 -26.67
C LYS A 11 3.10 6.78 -26.16
N LEU A 12 3.94 7.80 -26.32
CA LEU A 12 3.59 9.17 -25.93
C LEU A 12 2.39 9.67 -26.73
N ARG A 13 2.34 9.40 -28.05
CA ARG A 13 1.18 9.72 -28.88
C ARG A 13 -0.07 8.97 -28.44
N MET A 14 0.03 7.68 -28.10
CA MET A 14 -1.10 6.91 -27.57
C MET A 14 -1.56 7.42 -26.19
N PHE A 15 -0.63 7.85 -25.34
CA PHE A 15 -0.94 8.43 -24.04
C PHE A 15 -1.62 9.79 -24.16
N LEU A 16 -1.17 10.62 -25.09
CA LEU A 16 -1.74 11.94 -25.38
C LEU A 16 -2.99 11.89 -26.27
N ALA A 17 -3.24 10.76 -26.94
CA ALA A 17 -4.41 10.59 -27.78
C ALA A 17 -5.67 10.57 -26.90
N MET A 18 -6.37 11.71 -26.87
CA MET A 18 -7.71 11.75 -26.31
C MET A 18 -8.65 10.96 -27.23
N PRO A 19 -9.61 10.20 -26.68
CA PRO A 19 -10.61 9.54 -27.49
C PRO A 19 -11.35 10.58 -28.35
N SER A 20 -11.49 10.29 -29.64
CA SER A 20 -12.02 11.20 -30.68
C SER A 20 -13.49 11.60 -30.49
N SER A 21 -14.21 10.91 -29.60
CA SER A 21 -15.55 11.28 -29.14
C SER A 21 -15.61 11.16 -27.62
N PRO A 22 -15.57 12.27 -26.86
CA PRO A 22 -15.73 12.20 -25.42
C PRO A 22 -17.17 11.77 -25.10
N ASP A 23 -17.35 10.49 -24.78
CA ASP A 23 -18.58 10.06 -24.12
C ASP A 23 -18.75 10.87 -22.83
N THR A 24 -19.97 11.34 -22.57
CA THR A 24 -20.34 12.04 -21.32
C THR A 24 -19.88 11.26 -20.09
N GLY A 25 -19.91 9.92 -20.16
CA GLY A 25 -19.37 9.04 -19.12
C GLY A 25 -17.87 9.20 -18.86
N THR A 26 -17.07 9.41 -19.91
CA THR A 26 -15.61 9.61 -19.81
C THR A 26 -15.26 10.97 -19.24
N VAL A 27 -16.04 12.01 -19.59
CA VAL A 27 -15.88 13.36 -19.03
C VAL A 27 -16.19 13.36 -17.53
N VAL A 28 -17.32 12.78 -17.12
CA VAL A 28 -17.70 12.70 -15.69
C VAL A 28 -16.68 11.88 -14.89
N ARG A 29 -16.16 10.78 -15.45
CA ARG A 29 -15.09 9.99 -14.80
C ARG A 29 -13.78 10.77 -14.65
N SER A 30 -13.41 11.54 -15.66
CA SER A 30 -12.18 12.34 -15.65
C SER A 30 -12.30 13.51 -14.67
N ALA A 31 -13.44 14.20 -14.67
CA ALA A 31 -13.75 15.26 -13.70
C ALA A 31 -13.78 14.71 -12.26
N GLY A 32 -14.45 13.57 -12.05
CA GLY A 32 -14.47 12.89 -10.75
C GLY A 32 -13.07 12.48 -10.29
N SER A 33 -12.23 11.96 -11.19
CA SER A 33 -10.83 11.65 -10.89
C SER A 33 -10.06 12.92 -10.51
N PHE A 34 -10.20 14.01 -11.27
CA PHE A 34 -9.54 15.28 -10.98
C PHE A 34 -9.92 15.83 -9.61
N VAL A 35 -11.20 15.79 -9.25
CA VAL A 35 -11.68 16.23 -7.92
C VAL A 35 -11.08 15.36 -6.82
N VAL A 36 -11.06 14.04 -6.97
CA VAL A 36 -10.51 13.12 -5.95
C VAL A 36 -9.00 13.30 -5.80
N PHE A 37 -8.25 13.35 -6.89
CA PHE A 37 -6.80 13.58 -6.84
C PHE A 37 -6.46 14.98 -6.32
N GLY A 38 -7.19 16.01 -6.75
CA GLY A 38 -7.00 17.38 -6.31
C GLY A 38 -7.31 17.56 -4.81
N SER A 39 -8.43 17.02 -4.33
CA SER A 39 -8.79 17.06 -2.91
C SER A 39 -7.79 16.29 -2.04
N PHE A 40 -7.28 15.15 -2.51
CA PHE A 40 -6.22 14.43 -1.81
C PHE A 40 -4.91 15.22 -1.77
N ALA A 41 -4.51 15.83 -2.89
CA ALA A 41 -3.31 16.68 -2.96
C ALA A 41 -3.41 17.87 -1.99
N VAL A 42 -4.56 18.56 -1.98
CA VAL A 42 -4.84 19.66 -1.04
C VAL A 42 -4.81 19.17 0.40
N GLY A 43 -5.42 18.01 0.69
CA GLY A 43 -5.39 17.41 2.03
C GLY A 43 -3.98 17.06 2.49
N ALA A 44 -3.17 16.44 1.62
CA ALA A 44 -1.77 16.10 1.90
C ALA A 44 -0.91 17.35 2.13
N PHE A 45 -1.17 18.42 1.38
CA PHE A 45 -0.55 19.73 1.58
C PHE A 45 -0.84 20.29 2.98
N PHE A 46 -2.12 20.42 3.35
CA PHE A 46 -2.50 20.95 4.67
C PHE A 46 -2.00 20.06 5.80
N PHE A 47 -2.09 18.74 5.64
CA PHE A 47 -1.59 17.79 6.62
C PHE A 47 -0.07 17.95 6.84
N SER A 48 0.70 18.06 5.76
CA SER A 48 2.15 18.25 5.84
C SER A 48 2.52 19.58 6.49
N ASN A 49 1.78 20.65 6.20
CA ASN A 49 2.02 21.95 6.82
C ASN A 49 1.69 21.89 8.32
N PHE A 50 0.51 21.35 8.67
CA PHE A 50 0.06 21.20 10.05
C PHE A 50 1.00 20.35 10.90
N ILE A 51 1.42 19.17 10.41
CA ILE A 51 2.30 18.29 11.18
C ILE A 51 3.69 18.91 11.38
N THR A 52 4.17 19.67 10.39
CA THR A 52 5.46 20.38 10.50
C THR A 52 5.38 21.46 11.58
N ALA A 53 4.35 22.30 11.55
CA ALA A 53 4.11 23.32 12.56
C ALA A 53 3.92 22.72 13.95
N TYR A 54 3.09 21.69 14.08
CA TYR A 54 2.83 21.02 15.36
C TYR A 54 4.11 20.43 15.98
N LEU A 55 4.93 19.73 15.19
CA LEU A 55 6.15 19.10 15.70
C LEU A 55 7.22 20.13 16.09
N LEU A 56 7.37 21.20 15.32
CA LEU A 56 8.41 22.21 15.57
C LEU A 56 8.01 23.25 16.62
N GLU A 57 6.75 23.70 16.62
CA GLU A 57 6.29 24.79 17.50
C GLU A 57 5.63 24.27 18.79
N THR A 58 4.73 23.29 18.68
CA THR A 58 4.01 22.78 19.86
C THR A 58 4.84 21.79 20.65
N VAL A 59 5.44 20.81 19.97
CA VAL A 59 6.24 19.76 20.64
C VAL A 59 7.67 20.22 20.89
N GLY A 60 8.23 21.07 20.03
CA GLY A 60 9.59 21.59 20.18
C GLY A 60 10.68 20.52 20.02
N ILE A 61 10.49 19.53 19.12
CA ILE A 61 11.46 18.43 18.95
C ILE A 61 12.82 18.87 18.39
N GLY A 62 12.91 20.08 17.86
CA GLY A 62 14.10 20.60 17.21
C GLY A 62 14.25 20.18 15.75
N LEU A 63 14.95 21.01 14.97
CA LEU A 63 15.12 20.82 13.53
C LEU A 63 15.84 19.51 13.17
N PHE A 64 16.83 19.10 13.96
CA PHE A 64 17.60 17.88 13.67
C PHE A 64 16.74 16.62 13.76
N LEU A 65 16.01 16.43 14.87
CA LEU A 65 15.15 15.26 15.06
C LEU A 65 14.01 15.24 14.04
N PHE A 66 13.42 16.39 13.72
CA PHE A 66 12.38 16.50 12.70
C PHE A 66 12.83 15.92 11.34
N HIS A 67 13.98 16.35 10.84
CA HIS A 67 14.51 15.86 9.56
C HIS A 67 14.92 14.38 9.63
N ARG A 68 15.41 13.90 10.78
CA ARG A 68 15.70 12.47 10.92
C ARG A 68 14.44 11.61 10.92
N PHE A 69 13.34 12.07 11.52
CA PHE A 69 12.06 11.36 11.41
C PHE A 69 11.53 11.32 9.98
N ILE A 70 11.69 12.42 9.20
CA ILE A 70 11.43 12.39 7.76
C ILE A 70 12.32 11.33 7.08
N GLY A 71 13.61 11.27 7.42
CA GLY A 71 14.53 10.25 6.91
C GLY A 71 14.10 8.81 7.23
N MET A 72 13.58 8.55 8.42
CA MET A 72 13.06 7.22 8.80
C MET A 72 11.76 6.88 8.04
N LEU A 73 10.86 7.86 7.87
CA LEU A 73 9.66 7.70 7.05
C LEU A 73 10.06 7.36 5.60
N LEU A 74 11.00 8.11 5.04
CA LEU A 74 11.54 7.88 3.70
C LEU A 74 12.21 6.51 3.55
N PHE A 75 12.82 5.95 4.61
CA PHE A 75 13.34 4.58 4.57
C PHE A 75 12.23 3.54 4.39
N VAL A 76 11.18 3.62 5.21
CA VAL A 76 10.03 2.71 5.11
C VAL A 76 9.37 2.85 3.73
N PHE A 77 9.27 4.08 3.25
CA PHE A 77 8.78 4.38 1.92
C PHE A 77 9.67 3.77 0.83
N PHE A 78 10.99 3.93 0.92
CA PHE A 78 11.96 3.37 -0.02
C PHE A 78 11.82 1.85 -0.13
N VAL A 79 11.76 1.14 1.00
CA VAL A 79 11.58 -0.32 1.05
C VAL A 79 10.24 -0.73 0.41
N THR A 80 9.16 0.00 0.73
CA THR A 80 7.83 -0.30 0.20
C THR A 80 7.76 -0.08 -1.31
N VAL A 81 8.33 1.02 -1.81
CA VAL A 81 8.41 1.32 -3.25
C VAL A 81 9.29 0.33 -3.98
N ASN A 82 10.39 -0.12 -3.36
CA ASN A 82 11.26 -1.14 -3.92
C ASN A 82 10.53 -2.47 -4.11
N LEU A 83 9.89 -2.98 -3.04
CA LEU A 83 9.10 -4.22 -3.10
C LEU A 83 7.95 -4.09 -4.12
N GLY A 84 7.25 -2.96 -4.13
CA GLY A 84 6.19 -2.66 -5.09
C GLY A 84 6.69 -2.72 -6.53
N ASN A 85 7.79 -2.02 -6.83
CA ASN A 85 8.41 -2.05 -8.15
C ASN A 85 8.89 -3.43 -8.56
N MET A 86 9.38 -4.27 -7.65
CA MET A 86 9.80 -5.63 -7.95
C MET A 86 8.61 -6.50 -8.42
N VAL A 87 7.45 -6.39 -7.76
CA VAL A 87 6.24 -7.14 -8.12
C VAL A 87 5.66 -6.65 -9.44
N VAL A 88 5.56 -5.33 -9.64
CA VAL A 88 5.08 -4.75 -10.90
C VAL A 88 6.07 -5.06 -12.04
N ALA A 89 7.37 -5.02 -11.78
CA ALA A 89 8.40 -5.35 -12.78
C ALA A 89 8.30 -6.80 -13.24
N PHE A 90 8.01 -7.74 -12.34
CA PHE A 90 7.80 -9.14 -12.74
C PHE A 90 6.68 -9.27 -13.78
N THR A 91 5.61 -8.51 -13.57
CA THR A 91 4.45 -8.53 -14.47
C THR A 91 4.68 -7.83 -15.80
N THR A 92 5.36 -6.68 -15.78
CA THR A 92 5.60 -5.86 -16.97
C THR A 92 6.73 -6.42 -17.84
N LEU A 93 7.82 -6.90 -17.23
CA LEU A 93 9.00 -7.40 -17.95
C LEU A 93 8.87 -8.83 -18.48
N TYR A 94 8.14 -9.71 -17.79
CA TYR A 94 8.07 -11.14 -18.15
C TYR A 94 6.70 -11.62 -18.62
N ARG A 95 5.60 -11.01 -18.15
CA ARG A 95 4.24 -11.48 -18.45
C ARG A 95 3.45 -10.60 -19.42
N SER A 96 3.99 -9.45 -19.81
CA SER A 96 3.29 -8.54 -20.72
C SER A 96 3.22 -9.13 -22.14
N PRO A 97 2.03 -9.16 -22.78
CA PRO A 97 1.89 -9.62 -24.18
C PRO A 97 2.73 -8.80 -25.16
N GLU A 98 2.93 -7.51 -24.87
CA GLU A 98 3.76 -6.61 -25.68
C GLU A 98 5.22 -7.07 -25.71
N VAL A 99 5.74 -7.67 -24.63
CA VAL A 99 7.11 -8.22 -24.62
C VAL A 99 7.23 -9.39 -25.60
N SER A 100 6.26 -10.31 -25.59
CA SER A 100 6.25 -11.44 -26.53
C SER A 100 6.22 -10.97 -27.99
N PHE A 101 5.46 -9.92 -28.29
CA PHE A 101 5.45 -9.31 -29.61
C PHE A 101 6.79 -8.62 -29.95
N LEU A 102 7.30 -7.75 -29.07
CA LEU A 102 8.54 -7.02 -29.30
C LEU A 102 9.77 -7.93 -29.46
N LEU A 103 9.78 -9.09 -28.79
CA LEU A 103 10.84 -10.10 -28.94
C LEU A 103 10.82 -10.80 -30.32
N THR A 104 9.71 -10.74 -31.05
CA THR A 104 9.64 -11.21 -32.45
C THR A 104 10.01 -10.14 -33.47
N ALA A 105 10.09 -8.88 -33.04
CA ALA A 105 10.52 -7.76 -33.87
C ALA A 105 12.05 -7.61 -33.85
N PRO A 106 12.67 -6.96 -34.85
CA PRO A 106 14.11 -6.71 -34.90
C PRO A 106 14.51 -5.56 -33.94
N VAL A 107 14.20 -5.70 -32.65
CA VAL A 107 14.51 -4.75 -31.57
C VAL A 107 15.45 -5.44 -30.59
N SER A 108 16.55 -4.77 -30.20
CA SER A 108 17.48 -5.33 -29.23
C SER A 108 16.82 -5.58 -27.87
N TYR A 109 17.22 -6.65 -27.20
CA TYR A 109 16.69 -7.02 -25.87
C TYR A 109 16.83 -5.89 -24.85
N LEU A 110 17.95 -5.15 -24.90
CA LEU A 110 18.20 -4.00 -24.03
C LEU A 110 17.19 -2.87 -24.27
N ASN A 111 16.85 -2.57 -25.52
CA ASN A 111 15.86 -1.53 -25.83
C ASN A 111 14.46 -1.93 -25.34
N ILE A 112 14.08 -3.20 -25.50
CA ILE A 112 12.82 -3.73 -24.97
C ILE A 112 12.80 -3.61 -23.44
N PHE A 113 13.90 -3.97 -22.78
CA PHE A 113 14.06 -3.85 -21.34
C PHE A 113 13.92 -2.40 -20.87
N ILE A 114 14.61 -1.44 -21.50
CA ILE A 114 14.53 -0.01 -21.13
C ILE A 114 13.10 0.50 -21.21
N ILE A 115 12.40 0.22 -22.32
CA ILE A 115 11.01 0.66 -22.51
C ILE A 115 10.11 0.09 -21.41
N LYS A 116 10.26 -1.19 -21.12
CA LYS A 116 9.44 -1.88 -20.11
C LYS A 116 9.80 -1.50 -18.68
N PHE A 117 11.06 -1.18 -18.42
CA PHE A 117 11.51 -0.64 -17.14
C PHE A 117 10.93 0.75 -16.90
N LEU A 118 10.95 1.63 -17.92
CA LEU A 118 10.34 2.96 -17.81
C LEU A 118 8.82 2.88 -17.65
N ASP A 119 8.14 2.00 -18.41
CA ASP A 119 6.73 1.71 -18.18
C ASP A 119 6.50 1.36 -16.70
N ASN A 120 7.26 0.38 -16.18
CA ASN A 120 7.16 -0.06 -14.78
C ASN A 120 7.35 1.10 -13.79
N PHE A 121 8.39 1.91 -13.98
CA PHE A 121 8.70 3.03 -13.10
C PHE A 121 7.57 4.05 -13.04
N PHE A 122 7.09 4.52 -14.20
CA PHE A 122 6.02 5.52 -14.25
C PHE A 122 4.67 4.96 -13.77
N TYR A 123 4.35 3.71 -14.10
CA TYR A 123 3.11 3.06 -13.62
C TYR A 123 3.09 2.88 -12.11
N SER A 124 4.22 2.50 -11.50
CA SER A 124 4.32 2.24 -10.06
C SER A 124 4.44 3.52 -9.23
N SER A 125 5.04 4.57 -9.80
CA SER A 125 5.45 5.78 -9.07
C SER A 125 4.54 7.00 -9.29
N GLY A 126 3.58 6.94 -10.22
CA GLY A 126 2.77 8.11 -10.62
C GLY A 126 2.03 8.77 -9.45
N THR A 127 1.26 7.99 -8.68
CA THR A 127 0.53 8.52 -7.50
C THR A 127 1.49 9.09 -6.46
N LEU A 128 2.64 8.45 -6.28
CA LEU A 128 3.63 8.85 -5.30
C LEU A 128 4.29 10.19 -5.65
N PHE A 129 4.50 10.50 -6.94
CA PHE A 129 4.96 11.83 -7.33
C PHE A 129 3.97 12.92 -6.96
N MET A 130 2.67 12.67 -7.15
CA MET A 130 1.63 13.62 -6.78
C MET A 130 1.58 13.86 -5.26
N VAL A 131 1.60 12.78 -4.48
CA VAL A 131 1.60 12.87 -3.00
C VAL A 131 2.88 13.52 -2.50
N GLY A 132 4.03 13.10 -3.03
CA GLY A 132 5.34 13.68 -2.69
C GLY A 132 5.41 15.16 -3.00
N LEU A 133 4.87 15.61 -4.14
CA LEU A 133 4.78 17.03 -4.48
C LEU A 133 3.92 17.78 -3.46
N SER A 134 2.76 17.23 -3.11
CA SER A 134 1.82 17.85 -2.18
C SER A 134 2.42 18.02 -0.77
N VAL A 135 3.12 16.98 -0.29
CA VAL A 135 3.84 17.01 0.99
C VAL A 135 4.98 18.03 0.94
N LEU A 136 5.77 18.04 -0.13
CA LEU A 136 6.84 19.02 -0.31
C LEU A 136 6.32 20.46 -0.36
N LEU A 137 5.16 20.69 -0.99
CA LEU A 137 4.48 21.99 -0.98
C LEU A 137 4.14 22.42 0.44
N GLY A 138 3.56 21.54 1.25
CA GLY A 138 3.19 21.85 2.63
C GLY A 138 4.40 22.15 3.52
N TYR A 139 5.47 21.38 3.35
CA TYR A 139 6.77 21.63 3.99
C TYR A 139 7.37 22.96 3.55
N GLY A 140 7.45 23.23 2.24
CA GLY A 140 8.10 24.44 1.74
C GLY A 140 7.34 25.72 2.08
N VAL A 141 6.00 25.66 2.14
CA VAL A 141 5.17 26.80 2.58
C VAL A 141 5.38 27.09 4.07
N TYR A 142 5.57 26.06 4.91
CA TYR A 142 5.87 26.26 6.33
C TYR A 142 7.16 27.06 6.54
N PHE A 143 8.22 26.71 5.81
CA PHE A 143 9.52 27.39 5.89
C PHE A 143 9.63 28.65 5.01
N GLY A 144 8.59 29.02 4.25
CA GLY A 144 8.59 30.20 3.39
C GLY A 144 9.49 30.10 2.15
N TYR A 145 9.69 28.91 1.59
CA TYR A 145 10.62 28.71 0.47
C TYR A 145 10.09 29.17 -0.90
N PRO A 146 10.98 29.68 -1.77
CA PRO A 146 10.65 30.09 -3.13
C PRO A 146 10.45 28.91 -4.09
N TRP A 147 9.89 29.19 -5.28
CA TRP A 147 9.48 28.17 -6.27
C TRP A 147 10.58 27.20 -6.72
N HIS A 148 11.83 27.63 -6.76
CA HIS A 148 12.97 26.82 -7.19
C HIS A 148 13.32 25.69 -6.20
N PHE A 149 12.98 25.83 -4.91
CA PHE A 149 13.10 24.73 -3.94
C PHE A 149 12.29 23.50 -4.39
N TYR A 150 11.05 23.70 -4.82
CA TYR A 150 10.17 22.60 -5.20
C TYR A 150 10.68 21.86 -6.45
N LEU A 151 11.26 22.59 -7.41
CA LEU A 151 11.85 21.97 -8.60
C LEU A 151 13.10 21.15 -8.25
N LEU A 152 13.99 21.71 -7.43
CA LEU A 152 15.19 21.01 -6.96
C LEU A 152 14.81 19.75 -6.18
N MET A 153 13.91 19.86 -5.21
CA MET A 153 13.51 18.73 -4.37
C MET A 153 12.74 17.67 -5.15
N MET A 154 11.87 18.05 -6.08
CA MET A 154 11.13 17.08 -6.89
C MET A 154 12.04 16.37 -7.89
N PHE A 155 12.69 17.13 -8.78
CA PHE A 155 13.43 16.55 -9.92
C PHE A 155 14.87 16.18 -9.58
N GLY A 156 15.51 16.91 -8.67
CA GLY A 156 16.88 16.65 -8.23
C GLY A 156 17.00 15.62 -7.10
N VAL A 157 15.94 15.42 -6.30
CA VAL A 157 16.00 14.55 -5.11
C VAL A 157 14.97 13.43 -5.15
N MET A 158 13.67 13.74 -5.18
CA MET A 158 12.60 12.73 -5.07
C MET A 158 12.54 11.78 -6.27
N VAL A 159 12.59 12.31 -7.50
CA VAL A 159 12.58 11.48 -8.72
C VAL A 159 13.79 10.54 -8.75
N PRO A 160 15.05 11.01 -8.56
CA PRO A 160 16.21 10.14 -8.45
C PRO A 160 16.12 9.12 -7.31
N PHE A 161 15.67 9.53 -6.13
CA PHE A 161 15.49 8.64 -4.98
C PHE A 161 14.54 7.47 -5.28
N MET A 162 13.40 7.76 -5.90
CA MET A 162 12.43 6.74 -6.31
C MET A 162 12.95 5.88 -7.47
N PHE A 163 13.68 6.49 -8.42
CA PHE A 163 14.28 5.79 -9.55
C PHE A 163 15.37 4.82 -9.10
N LEU A 164 16.16 5.21 -8.10
CA LEU A 164 17.14 4.36 -7.44
C LEU A 164 16.45 3.15 -6.80
N ALA A 165 15.35 3.35 -6.08
CA ALA A 165 14.56 2.26 -5.51
C ALA A 165 14.09 1.27 -6.59
N ALA A 166 13.60 1.78 -7.73
CA ALA A 166 13.16 0.95 -8.85
C ALA A 166 14.32 0.19 -9.52
N CYS A 167 15.50 0.80 -9.67
CA CYS A 167 16.67 0.12 -10.20
C CYS A 167 17.09 -1.05 -9.32
N ILE A 168 17.20 -0.86 -8.00
CA ILE A 168 17.53 -1.94 -7.05
C ILE A 168 16.49 -3.06 -7.16
N ALA A 169 15.19 -2.71 -7.15
CA ALA A 169 14.11 -3.69 -7.25
C ALA A 169 14.23 -4.60 -8.47
N VAL A 170 14.56 -4.02 -9.63
CA VAL A 170 14.66 -4.76 -10.88
C VAL A 170 15.97 -5.55 -10.99
N ILE A 171 17.08 -5.05 -10.42
CA ILE A 171 18.32 -5.84 -10.29
C ILE A 171 18.06 -7.10 -9.45
N VAL A 172 17.42 -6.93 -8.28
CA VAL A 172 17.06 -8.04 -7.40
C VAL A 172 16.15 -9.02 -8.14
N LEU A 173 15.17 -8.53 -8.89
CA LEU A 173 14.28 -9.37 -9.70
C LEU A 173 15.03 -10.14 -10.80
N LEU A 174 15.94 -9.51 -11.53
CA LEU A 174 16.75 -10.17 -12.55
C LEU A 174 17.56 -11.31 -11.91
N PHE A 175 18.23 -11.03 -10.79
CA PHE A 175 18.97 -12.05 -10.06
C PHE A 175 18.04 -13.19 -9.60
N LEU A 176 16.90 -12.86 -9.01
CA LEU A 176 15.88 -13.83 -8.60
C LEU A 176 15.50 -14.79 -9.72
N MET A 177 15.23 -14.24 -10.90
CA MET A 177 14.79 -15.01 -12.06
C MET A 177 15.91 -15.88 -12.65
N THR A 178 17.18 -15.56 -12.38
CA THR A 178 18.30 -16.47 -12.70
C THR A 178 18.35 -17.69 -11.78
N LEU A 179 17.95 -17.54 -10.51
CA LEU A 179 17.93 -18.61 -9.51
C LEU A 179 16.66 -19.47 -9.57
N ALA A 180 15.55 -18.90 -10.07
CA ALA A 180 14.25 -19.56 -10.07
C ALA A 180 14.19 -20.94 -10.77
N PRO A 181 15.00 -21.25 -11.81
CA PRO A 181 15.06 -22.61 -12.36
C PRO A 181 15.74 -23.63 -11.44
N ARG A 182 16.61 -23.18 -10.53
CA ARG A 182 17.43 -24.04 -9.65
C ARG A 182 16.78 -24.25 -8.28
N VAL A 183 16.04 -23.27 -7.80
CA VAL A 183 15.43 -23.25 -6.47
C VAL A 183 13.91 -23.20 -6.61
N ASN A 184 13.18 -23.90 -5.74
CA ASN A 184 11.72 -23.81 -5.71
C ASN A 184 11.28 -22.35 -5.56
N PHE A 185 10.51 -21.86 -6.52
CA PHE A 185 10.03 -20.48 -6.59
C PHE A 185 9.34 -20.01 -5.30
N ARG A 186 8.66 -20.92 -4.57
CA ARG A 186 8.03 -20.60 -3.27
C ARG A 186 9.04 -20.23 -2.18
N VAL A 187 10.15 -20.95 -2.11
CA VAL A 187 11.23 -20.70 -1.14
C VAL A 187 11.89 -19.36 -1.46
N LEU A 188 12.08 -19.10 -2.75
CA LEU A 188 12.70 -17.88 -3.24
C LEU A 188 11.87 -16.63 -2.89
N VAL A 189 10.55 -16.70 -3.06
CA VAL A 189 9.62 -15.64 -2.63
C VAL A 189 9.64 -15.47 -1.12
N GLY A 190 9.57 -16.56 -0.35
CA GLY A 190 9.63 -16.51 1.11
C GLY A 190 10.92 -15.86 1.62
N GLY A 191 12.06 -16.18 0.99
CA GLY A 191 13.36 -15.59 1.29
C GLY A 191 13.39 -14.08 1.07
N ILE A 192 12.79 -13.57 -0.01
CA ILE A 192 12.70 -12.12 -0.24
C ILE A 192 11.86 -11.43 0.82
N VAL A 193 10.71 -12.00 1.18
CA VAL A 193 9.84 -11.41 2.19
C VAL A 193 10.58 -11.33 3.53
N LEU A 194 11.25 -12.41 3.91
CA LEU A 194 12.06 -12.44 5.13
C LEU A 194 13.22 -11.44 5.06
N PHE A 195 13.87 -11.30 3.90
CA PHE A 195 14.93 -10.32 3.69
C PHE A 195 14.44 -8.88 3.89
N TYR A 196 13.29 -8.50 3.36
CA TYR A 196 12.73 -7.16 3.55
C TYR A 196 12.31 -6.91 5.00
N ILE A 197 11.68 -7.89 5.66
CA ILE A 197 11.34 -7.79 7.09
C ILE A 197 12.62 -7.64 7.92
N GLY A 198 13.65 -8.44 7.62
CA GLY A 198 14.96 -8.36 8.26
C GLY A 198 15.64 -7.00 8.06
N GLN A 199 15.54 -6.41 6.87
CA GLN A 199 16.06 -5.07 6.59
C GLN A 199 15.37 -3.99 7.43
N ILE A 200 14.03 -4.01 7.51
CA ILE A 200 13.28 -3.07 8.34
C ILE A 200 13.65 -3.23 9.81
N TYR A 201 13.67 -4.47 10.30
CA TYR A 201 14.05 -4.77 11.67
C TYR A 201 15.46 -4.26 11.99
N LEU A 202 16.45 -4.62 11.17
CA LEU A 202 17.84 -4.20 11.34
C LEU A 202 17.99 -2.67 11.33
N TYR A 203 17.32 -1.98 10.40
CA TYR A 203 17.38 -0.52 10.32
C TYR A 203 16.90 0.15 11.60
N PHE A 204 15.76 -0.28 12.15
CA PHE A 204 15.23 0.30 13.39
C PHE A 204 15.99 -0.15 14.64
N THR A 205 16.60 -1.34 14.63
CA THR A 205 17.51 -1.76 15.71
C THR A 205 18.79 -0.91 15.74
N VAL A 206 19.38 -0.63 14.57
CA VAL A 206 20.63 0.14 14.46
C VAL A 206 20.40 1.64 14.70
N THR A 207 19.36 2.20 14.09
CA THR A 207 19.08 3.65 14.16
C THR A 207 18.35 4.04 15.45
N SER A 208 17.60 3.11 16.06
CA SER A 208 16.79 3.25 17.27
C SER A 208 16.26 4.67 17.52
N PRO A 209 15.03 5.00 17.07
CA PRO A 209 14.46 6.35 17.23
C PRO A 209 14.41 6.77 18.70
N VAL A 210 14.14 5.83 19.62
CA VAL A 210 14.07 6.10 21.06
C VAL A 210 15.44 6.54 21.59
N ARG A 211 16.51 5.83 21.22
CA ARG A 211 17.86 6.18 21.68
C ARG A 211 18.30 7.52 21.12
N LEU A 212 18.01 7.80 19.85
CA LEU A 212 18.37 9.07 19.22
C LEU A 212 17.70 10.25 19.91
N VAL A 213 16.40 10.15 20.20
CA VAL A 213 15.67 11.19 20.95
C VAL A 213 16.28 11.38 22.33
N GLN A 214 16.56 10.30 23.07
CA GLN A 214 17.16 10.38 24.40
C GLN A 214 18.52 11.08 24.39
N GLU A 215 19.38 10.81 23.41
CA GLU A 215 20.70 11.44 23.31
C GLU A 215 20.60 12.92 22.95
N VAL A 216 19.71 13.30 22.03
CA VAL A 216 19.50 14.72 21.66
C VAL A 216 18.88 15.51 22.81
N MET A 217 17.92 14.92 23.54
CA MET A 217 17.23 15.60 24.64
C MET A 217 18.14 15.88 25.84
N LYS A 218 19.33 15.26 25.94
CA LYS A 218 20.37 15.64 26.92
C LYS A 218 20.85 17.09 26.75
N PHE A 219 20.71 17.65 25.56
CA PHE A 219 21.10 19.02 25.23
C PHE A 219 19.94 20.01 25.31
N TYR A 220 18.77 19.61 25.84
CA TYR A 220 17.63 20.50 26.01
C TYR A 220 17.99 21.72 26.88
N PRO A 221 17.66 22.96 26.48
CA PRO A 221 16.79 23.37 25.36
C PRO A 221 17.49 23.59 24.00
N TYR A 222 18.81 23.39 23.89
CA TYR A 222 19.60 23.63 22.66
C TYR A 222 19.49 22.48 21.64
N VAL A 223 18.27 22.02 21.36
CA VAL A 223 17.99 20.88 20.46
C VAL A 223 18.08 21.19 18.95
N ASN A 224 18.31 22.45 18.59
CA ASN A 224 18.44 22.89 17.20
C ASN A 224 19.85 22.70 16.61
N LEU A 225 20.83 22.31 17.43
CA LEU A 225 22.19 22.02 16.98
C LEU A 225 22.23 20.79 16.05
N TYR A 226 23.28 20.70 15.25
CA TYR A 226 23.51 19.54 14.39
C TYR A 226 24.11 18.38 15.18
N PHE A 227 23.40 17.26 15.27
CA PHE A 227 23.83 16.06 15.99
C PHE A 227 24.17 14.88 15.08
N GLY A 228 24.68 15.15 13.86
CA GLY A 228 25.01 14.10 12.88
C GLY A 228 26.12 13.11 13.31
N SER A 229 26.81 13.39 14.41
CA SER A 229 27.76 12.46 15.05
C SER A 229 27.06 11.33 15.81
N LEU A 230 25.80 11.52 16.23
CA LEU A 230 25.01 10.50 16.91
C LEU A 230 24.48 9.42 15.95
N ASP A 231 24.44 9.72 14.64
CA ASP A 231 23.94 8.78 13.67
C ASP A 231 24.91 7.62 13.42
N PRO A 232 24.40 6.37 13.30
CA PRO A 232 25.22 5.23 12.93
C PRO A 232 25.90 5.45 11.57
N VAL A 233 27.16 5.02 11.46
CA VAL A 233 27.95 5.14 10.21
C VAL A 233 27.23 4.49 9.02
N ILE A 234 26.59 3.33 9.23
CA ILE A 234 25.85 2.60 8.19
C ILE A 234 24.67 3.43 7.66
N ALA A 235 23.98 4.18 8.54
CA ALA A 235 22.83 4.99 8.13
C ALA A 235 23.24 6.10 7.16
N LYS A 236 24.46 6.62 7.27
CA LYS A 236 25.00 7.69 6.40
C LYS A 236 25.15 7.29 4.93
N PHE A 237 25.19 5.99 4.64
CA PHE A 237 25.26 5.46 3.27
C PHE A 237 23.89 5.23 2.63
N LEU A 238 22.80 5.41 3.37
CA LEU A 238 21.47 5.12 2.86
C LEU A 238 20.86 6.34 2.13
N PRO A 239 20.16 6.15 1.01
CA PRO A 239 19.57 7.25 0.25
C PRO A 239 18.59 8.10 1.07
N ASN A 240 17.85 7.50 2.00
CA ASN A 240 16.90 8.22 2.84
C ASN A 240 17.60 9.20 3.81
N TYR A 241 18.83 8.88 4.23
CA TYR A 241 19.66 9.77 5.04
C TYR A 241 20.05 11.00 4.21
N TRP A 242 20.50 10.82 2.98
CA TRP A 242 20.88 11.95 2.11
C TRP A 242 19.72 12.90 1.86
N VAL A 243 18.50 12.40 1.65
CA VAL A 243 17.32 13.26 1.52
C VAL A 243 17.07 14.06 2.80
N SER A 244 17.16 13.43 3.97
CA SER A 244 16.98 14.15 5.23
C SER A 244 18.05 15.21 5.48
N GLU A 245 19.31 14.94 5.11
CA GLU A 245 20.40 15.93 5.20
C GLU A 245 20.19 17.08 4.21
N ILE A 246 19.76 16.80 2.97
CA ILE A 246 19.44 17.85 2.00
C ILE A 246 18.39 18.79 2.56
N LEU A 247 17.29 18.27 3.13
CA LEU A 247 16.25 19.08 3.75
C LEU A 247 16.81 19.88 4.94
N TYR A 248 17.57 19.24 5.84
CA TYR A 248 18.15 19.89 7.01
C TYR A 248 19.11 21.03 6.64
N PHE A 249 20.06 20.79 5.73
CA PHE A 249 21.04 21.78 5.33
C PHE A 249 20.42 22.90 4.48
N TYR A 250 19.37 22.61 3.73
CA TYR A 250 18.60 23.66 3.04
C TYR A 250 17.94 24.60 4.04
N VAL A 251 17.44 24.09 5.17
CA VAL A 251 16.86 24.93 6.24
C VAL A 251 17.89 25.79 6.95
N ASN A 252 19.13 25.32 7.04
CA ASN A 252 20.22 26.06 7.67
C ASN A 252 21.06 26.88 6.67
N ASP A 253 20.54 27.14 5.46
CA ASP A 253 21.20 27.91 4.39
C ASP A 253 22.59 27.41 3.97
N ASN A 254 22.91 26.13 4.23
CA ASN A 254 24.18 25.52 3.84
C ASN A 254 24.05 24.87 2.45
N PHE A 255 24.08 25.70 1.42
CA PHE A 255 23.90 25.26 0.03
C PHE A 255 25.06 24.41 -0.51
N GLU A 256 26.26 24.52 0.05
CA GLU A 256 27.40 23.67 -0.35
C GLU A 256 27.15 22.21 0.02
N ALA A 257 26.71 21.96 1.26
CA ALA A 257 26.34 20.63 1.71
C ALA A 257 25.15 20.08 0.91
N VAL A 258 24.14 20.91 0.63
CA VAL A 258 22.99 20.54 -0.23
C VAL A 258 23.47 20.08 -1.61
N GLY A 259 24.33 20.87 -2.26
CA GLY A 259 24.89 20.54 -3.57
C GLY A 259 25.65 19.22 -3.55
N GLY A 260 26.45 18.97 -2.51
CA GLY A 260 27.19 17.72 -2.32
C GLY A 260 26.27 16.49 -2.23
N TYR A 261 25.23 16.54 -1.39
CA TYR A 261 24.30 15.41 -1.25
C TYR A 261 23.38 15.22 -2.47
N VAL A 262 22.96 16.30 -3.14
CA VAL A 262 22.20 16.22 -4.40
C VAL A 262 23.06 15.57 -5.49
N ALA A 263 24.32 15.99 -5.64
CA ALA A 263 25.26 15.38 -6.57
C ALA A 263 25.47 13.89 -6.25
N LEU A 264 25.65 13.55 -4.97
CA LEU A 264 25.77 12.16 -4.53
C LEU A 264 24.54 11.33 -4.91
N MET A 265 23.33 11.84 -4.67
CA MET A 265 22.08 11.16 -5.05
C MET A 265 22.00 10.93 -6.56
N LEU A 266 22.33 11.94 -7.36
CA LEU A 266 22.26 11.86 -8.83
C LEU A 266 23.31 10.89 -9.39
N LEU A 267 24.56 10.99 -8.91
CA LEU A 267 25.66 10.13 -9.36
C LEU A 267 25.42 8.66 -8.99
N THR A 268 24.95 8.40 -7.77
CA THR A 268 24.61 7.03 -7.33
C THR A 268 23.44 6.46 -8.12
N THR A 269 22.40 7.27 -8.37
CA THR A 269 21.26 6.87 -9.21
C THR A 269 21.71 6.56 -10.64
N ALA A 270 22.54 7.42 -11.25
CA ALA A 270 23.06 7.22 -12.60
C ALA A 270 23.95 5.97 -12.68
N GLY A 271 24.87 5.79 -11.72
CA GLY A 271 25.74 4.62 -11.65
C GLY A 271 24.96 3.32 -11.48
N LEU A 272 23.93 3.32 -10.62
CA LEU A 272 23.07 2.15 -10.43
C LEU A 272 22.23 1.84 -11.69
N PHE A 273 21.78 2.87 -12.42
CA PHE A 273 21.09 2.67 -13.69
C PHE A 273 22.01 2.06 -14.75
N VAL A 274 23.27 2.50 -14.85
CA VAL A 274 24.26 1.88 -15.74
C VAL A 274 24.48 0.41 -15.36
N LEU A 275 24.59 0.12 -14.06
CA LEU A 275 24.71 -1.26 -13.56
C LEU A 275 23.48 -2.10 -13.91
N LEU A 276 22.28 -1.54 -13.79
CA LEU A 276 21.03 -2.18 -14.22
C LEU A 276 21.06 -2.51 -15.72
N LEU A 277 21.51 -1.58 -16.57
CA LEU A 277 21.61 -1.80 -18.02
C LEU A 277 22.64 -2.89 -18.35
N ALA A 278 23.78 -2.91 -17.65
CA ALA A 278 24.78 -3.97 -17.81
C ALA A 278 24.23 -5.34 -17.40
N ALA A 279 23.53 -5.41 -16.25
CA ALA A 279 22.87 -6.63 -15.80
C ALA A 279 21.78 -7.09 -16.79
N ALA A 280 20.97 -6.16 -17.29
CA ALA A 280 19.91 -6.44 -18.25
C ALA A 280 20.46 -6.97 -19.58
N ASN A 281 21.55 -6.40 -20.09
CA ASN A 281 22.16 -6.83 -21.34
C ASN A 281 22.59 -8.31 -21.31
N GLY A 282 23.13 -8.77 -20.18
CA GLY A 282 23.55 -10.17 -20.02
C GLY A 282 22.45 -11.14 -19.56
N LEU A 283 21.53 -10.69 -18.70
CA LEU A 283 20.61 -11.56 -17.97
C LEU A 283 19.17 -11.53 -18.50
N TYR A 284 18.72 -10.44 -19.13
CA TYR A 284 17.29 -10.26 -19.42
C TYR A 284 16.71 -11.36 -20.33
N TYR A 285 17.38 -11.66 -21.44
CA TYR A 285 16.90 -12.72 -22.34
C TYR A 285 16.91 -14.10 -21.67
N ARG A 286 17.96 -14.41 -20.89
CA ARG A 286 18.08 -15.68 -20.15
C ARG A 286 16.98 -15.84 -19.09
N THR A 287 16.73 -14.78 -18.33
CA THR A 287 15.68 -14.74 -17.28
C THR A 287 14.28 -14.80 -17.88
N TRP A 288 14.08 -14.21 -19.05
CA TRP A 288 12.84 -14.34 -19.79
C TRP A 288 12.58 -15.79 -20.24
N LEU A 289 13.59 -16.47 -20.80
CA LEU A 289 13.48 -17.90 -21.12
C LEU A 289 13.20 -18.77 -19.89
N ALA A 290 13.86 -18.47 -18.76
CA ALA A 290 13.59 -19.13 -17.47
C ALA A 290 12.13 -18.93 -17.00
N SER A 291 11.55 -17.76 -17.23
CA SER A 291 10.15 -17.49 -16.90
C SER A 291 9.18 -18.40 -17.68
N LEU A 292 9.51 -18.78 -18.91
CA LEU A 292 8.72 -19.68 -19.74
C LEU A 292 8.80 -21.14 -19.24
N SER A 293 9.96 -21.58 -18.76
CA SER A 293 10.12 -22.94 -18.23
C SER A 293 9.37 -23.16 -16.91
N LEU A 294 9.30 -22.13 -16.05
CA LEU A 294 8.46 -22.13 -14.84
C LEU A 294 6.98 -22.36 -15.18
N LYS A 295 6.51 -21.78 -16.29
CA LYS A 295 5.14 -22.00 -16.79
C LYS A 295 4.90 -23.47 -17.14
N ARG A 296 5.90 -24.16 -17.72
CA ARG A 296 5.80 -25.58 -18.09
C ARG A 296 5.81 -26.52 -16.89
N LEU A 297 6.59 -26.20 -15.84
CA LEU A 297 6.63 -26.99 -14.60
C LEU A 297 5.31 -26.93 -13.82
N THR A 298 4.59 -25.80 -13.88
CA THR A 298 3.30 -25.64 -13.20
C THR A 298 2.16 -26.40 -13.91
N VAL A 299 2.35 -26.73 -15.20
CA VAL A 299 1.37 -27.47 -16.03
C VAL A 299 1.52 -29.00 -15.87
N LYS A 300 2.53 -29.51 -15.14
CA LYS A 300 2.53 -30.93 -14.72
C LYS A 300 1.37 -31.17 -13.75
N ARG A 301 0.22 -31.53 -14.34
CA ARG A 301 -0.97 -32.18 -13.78
C ARG A 301 -1.09 -32.05 -12.26
N PHE A 302 -1.63 -30.91 -11.83
CA PHE A 302 -2.47 -30.86 -10.64
C PHE A 302 -3.72 -31.70 -10.98
N GLU A 303 -3.60 -33.03 -10.95
CA GLU A 303 -4.75 -33.94 -11.00
C GLU A 303 -5.49 -33.77 -9.66
N ALA A 304 -6.37 -32.77 -9.65
CA ALA A 304 -7.21 -32.37 -8.53
C ALA A 304 -8.31 -33.39 -8.22
N LYS A 305 -8.00 -34.69 -8.25
CA LYS A 305 -8.97 -35.75 -7.92
C LYS A 305 -9.36 -35.73 -6.44
N ASP A 306 -8.46 -35.33 -5.55
CA ASP A 306 -8.66 -35.44 -4.09
C ASP A 306 -8.80 -34.10 -3.33
N MET A 307 -8.90 -32.96 -4.02
CA MET A 307 -9.09 -31.67 -3.34
C MET A 307 -10.55 -31.39 -2.96
N VAL A 308 -10.74 -30.65 -1.87
CA VAL A 308 -12.04 -30.25 -1.28
C VAL A 308 -13.00 -29.62 -2.30
N PHE A 309 -12.48 -28.91 -3.32
CA PHE A 309 -13.25 -28.26 -4.39
C PHE A 309 -13.12 -28.95 -5.77
N ALA A 310 -13.04 -30.29 -5.80
CA ALA A 310 -13.10 -31.04 -7.05
C ALA A 310 -14.48 -30.88 -7.73
N PHE A 311 -14.50 -30.78 -9.07
CA PHE A 311 -15.75 -30.65 -9.84
C PHE A 311 -16.68 -31.86 -9.73
N GLY A 312 -16.19 -33.03 -9.25
CA GLY A 312 -16.97 -34.26 -9.10
C GLY A 312 -17.66 -34.46 -7.74
N ARG A 313 -17.41 -33.64 -6.71
CA ARG A 313 -18.11 -33.73 -5.42
C ARG A 313 -19.35 -32.85 -5.39
N ARG A 314 -20.49 -33.40 -4.95
CA ARG A 314 -21.73 -32.65 -4.70
C ARG A 314 -21.54 -31.70 -3.53
N SER A 315 -21.89 -30.43 -3.72
CA SER A 315 -21.93 -29.42 -2.65
C SER A 315 -23.36 -29.18 -2.15
N TRP A 316 -23.50 -28.45 -1.04
CA TRP A 316 -24.78 -27.95 -0.51
C TRP A 316 -25.28 -26.69 -1.25
N PHE A 317 -24.46 -26.10 -2.13
CA PHE A 317 -24.85 -24.93 -2.90
C PHE A 317 -25.67 -25.30 -4.14
N ALA A 318 -26.49 -24.35 -4.61
CA ALA A 318 -27.18 -24.49 -5.89
C ALA A 318 -26.17 -24.70 -7.04
N PRO A 319 -26.48 -25.50 -8.09
CA PRO A 319 -25.51 -25.89 -9.11
C PRO A 319 -24.76 -24.72 -9.76
N VAL A 320 -25.46 -23.62 -10.05
CA VAL A 320 -24.87 -22.42 -10.68
C VAL A 320 -23.90 -21.72 -9.72
N THR A 321 -24.29 -21.54 -8.46
CA THR A 321 -23.45 -20.91 -7.44
C THR A 321 -22.23 -21.77 -7.15
N GLU A 322 -22.40 -23.09 -7.08
CA GLU A 322 -21.30 -24.03 -6.87
C GLU A 322 -20.24 -23.94 -7.97
N VAL A 323 -20.65 -23.92 -9.24
CA VAL A 323 -19.72 -23.81 -10.37
C VAL A 323 -18.97 -22.48 -10.34
N LEU A 324 -19.66 -21.38 -10.04
CA LEU A 324 -19.03 -20.06 -9.89
C LEU A 324 -18.03 -20.03 -8.73
N LEU A 325 -18.40 -20.57 -7.57
CA LEU A 325 -17.52 -20.66 -6.39
C LEU A 325 -16.26 -21.48 -6.67
N LYS A 326 -16.43 -22.67 -7.27
CA LYS A 326 -15.30 -23.52 -7.68
C LYS A 326 -14.41 -22.78 -8.67
N LYS A 327 -14.99 -22.06 -9.64
CA LYS A 327 -14.24 -21.26 -10.61
C LYS A 327 -13.36 -20.22 -9.92
N GLU A 328 -13.93 -19.40 -9.01
CA GLU A 328 -13.16 -18.35 -8.32
C GLU A 328 -12.01 -18.95 -7.49
N PHE A 329 -12.26 -20.04 -6.76
CA PHE A 329 -11.23 -20.73 -5.99
C PHE A 329 -10.08 -21.22 -6.87
N TRP A 330 -10.39 -21.92 -7.96
CA TRP A 330 -9.38 -22.43 -8.87
C TRP A 330 -8.65 -21.33 -9.63
N GLN A 331 -9.32 -20.22 -9.95
CA GLN A 331 -8.69 -19.06 -10.57
C GLN A 331 -7.65 -18.43 -9.64
N PHE A 332 -7.98 -18.26 -8.36
CA PHE A 332 -7.06 -17.72 -7.36
C PHE A 332 -5.84 -18.63 -7.13
N VAL A 333 -6.06 -19.94 -6.98
CA VAL A 333 -4.98 -20.94 -6.77
C VAL A 333 -4.04 -21.02 -7.99
N ARG A 334 -4.59 -20.90 -9.19
CA ARG A 334 -3.83 -21.02 -10.45
C ARG A 334 -3.07 -19.75 -10.83
N GLU A 335 -3.27 -18.63 -10.13
CA GLU A 335 -2.62 -17.36 -10.41
C GLU A 335 -1.52 -17.04 -9.37
N PRO A 336 -0.25 -17.40 -9.62
CA PRO A 336 0.82 -17.24 -8.63
C PRO A 336 1.00 -15.81 -8.13
N ALA A 337 0.73 -14.82 -8.98
CA ALA A 337 0.86 -13.41 -8.60
C ALA A 337 -0.06 -13.05 -7.42
N GLN A 338 -1.26 -13.62 -7.37
CA GLN A 338 -2.23 -13.35 -6.30
C GLN A 338 -1.82 -14.01 -4.99
N TRP A 339 -1.44 -15.29 -5.01
CA TRP A 339 -1.03 -15.98 -3.78
C TRP A 339 0.29 -15.48 -3.20
N ILE A 340 1.27 -15.11 -4.04
CA ILE A 340 2.49 -14.46 -3.57
C ILE A 340 2.13 -13.16 -2.84
N HIS A 341 1.30 -12.33 -3.47
CA HIS A 341 0.91 -11.06 -2.87
C HIS A 341 0.13 -11.23 -1.58
N PHE A 342 -0.74 -12.24 -1.55
CA PHE A 342 -1.52 -12.60 -0.37
C PHE A 342 -0.62 -13.01 0.78
N VAL A 343 0.35 -13.89 0.55
CA VAL A 343 1.34 -14.32 1.56
C VAL A 343 2.14 -13.13 2.09
N VAL A 344 2.60 -12.24 1.21
CA VAL A 344 3.32 -11.01 1.61
C VAL A 344 2.44 -10.15 2.53
N MET A 345 1.18 -9.92 2.15
CA MET A 345 0.26 -9.11 2.96
C MET A 345 -0.07 -9.75 4.31
N MET A 346 -0.26 -11.08 4.35
CA MET A 346 -0.46 -11.80 5.61
C MET A 346 0.78 -11.75 6.49
N GLY A 347 1.98 -11.82 5.92
CA GLY A 347 3.24 -11.64 6.67
C GLY A 347 3.34 -10.26 7.32
N LEU A 348 3.05 -9.20 6.56
CA LEU A 348 3.03 -7.82 7.08
C LEU A 348 1.96 -7.64 8.17
N LEU A 349 0.78 -8.26 7.99
CA LEU A 349 -0.28 -8.26 8.98
C LEU A 349 0.16 -8.92 10.30
N THR A 350 0.85 -10.06 10.23
CA THR A 350 1.37 -10.75 11.43
C THR A 350 2.40 -9.90 12.16
N VAL A 351 3.34 -9.27 11.44
CA VAL A 351 4.34 -8.37 12.04
C VAL A 351 3.64 -7.19 12.72
N PHE A 352 2.65 -6.59 12.07
CA PHE A 352 1.86 -5.51 12.65
C PHE A 352 1.15 -5.94 13.94
N LEU A 353 0.43 -7.07 13.92
CA LEU A 353 -0.28 -7.60 15.10
C LEU A 353 0.67 -7.87 16.26
N SER A 354 1.87 -8.40 15.97
CA SER A 354 2.93 -8.58 16.97
C SER A 354 3.37 -7.23 17.55
N SER A 355 3.56 -6.20 16.71
CA SER A 355 3.98 -4.86 17.15
C SER A 355 2.93 -4.20 18.06
N VAL A 356 1.64 -4.25 17.68
CA VAL A 356 0.55 -3.65 18.47
C VAL A 356 0.47 -4.22 19.88
N SER A 357 0.68 -5.53 20.01
CA SER A 357 0.62 -6.20 21.32
C SER A 357 1.66 -5.69 22.33
N THR A 358 2.72 -5.03 21.86
CA THR A 358 3.79 -4.46 22.70
C THR A 358 3.58 -2.99 23.05
N LEU A 359 2.79 -2.26 22.24
CA LEU A 359 2.66 -0.80 22.33
C LEU A 359 1.73 -0.35 23.48
N SER A 360 0.74 -1.17 23.85
CA SER A 360 -0.31 -0.83 24.83
C SER A 360 0.14 -0.83 26.29
N ILE A 361 1.43 -1.04 26.58
CA ILE A 361 1.90 -1.47 27.91
C ILE A 361 2.44 -0.31 28.77
N ARG A 362 2.67 0.89 28.22
CA ARG A 362 3.52 1.91 28.90
C ARG A 362 2.99 3.35 28.93
N LEU A 363 1.70 3.57 28.71
CA LEU A 363 1.17 4.91 28.49
C LEU A 363 0.29 5.36 29.67
N GLU A 364 0.71 6.40 30.39
CA GLU A 364 -0.01 6.94 31.56
C GLU A 364 -1.11 7.94 31.16
N SER A 365 -0.90 8.74 30.12
CA SER A 365 -1.85 9.79 29.71
C SER A 365 -3.05 9.22 28.90
N PRO A 366 -4.31 9.58 29.26
CA PRO A 366 -5.52 9.11 28.56
C PRO A 366 -5.58 9.50 27.09
N GLU A 367 -5.15 10.72 26.76
CA GLU A 367 -5.15 11.23 25.39
C GLU A 367 -4.28 10.38 24.48
N LEU A 368 -3.08 10.02 24.96
CA LEU A 368 -2.15 9.19 24.22
C LEU A 368 -2.66 7.75 24.09
N LYS A 369 -3.30 7.19 25.13
CA LYS A 369 -4.00 5.88 25.04
C LYS A 369 -5.10 5.92 23.97
N ALA A 370 -5.92 6.97 23.96
CA ALA A 370 -6.98 7.16 22.97
C ALA A 370 -6.44 7.27 21.54
N VAL A 371 -5.40 8.09 21.33
CA VAL A 371 -4.75 8.24 20.03
C VAL A 371 -4.15 6.91 19.55
N VAL A 372 -3.44 6.19 20.43
CA VAL A 372 -2.86 4.89 20.06
C VAL A 372 -3.95 3.87 19.71
N TYR A 373 -5.04 3.82 20.48
CA TYR A 373 -6.19 2.96 20.18
C TYR A 373 -6.77 3.25 18.79
N LEU A 374 -6.98 4.53 18.48
CA LEU A 374 -7.51 4.97 17.18
C LEU A 374 -6.56 4.68 16.03
N VAL A 375 -5.25 4.90 16.21
CA VAL A 375 -4.24 4.59 15.19
C VAL A 375 -4.26 3.09 14.86
N VAL A 376 -4.34 2.23 15.87
CA VAL A 376 -4.46 0.77 15.68
C VAL A 376 -5.75 0.43 14.93
N PHE A 377 -6.88 1.03 15.30
CA PHE A 377 -8.17 0.81 14.63
C PHE A 377 -8.14 1.22 13.16
N ILE A 378 -7.65 2.43 12.85
CA ILE A 378 -7.52 2.93 11.48
C ILE A 378 -6.58 2.05 10.66
N PHE A 379 -5.44 1.69 11.23
CA PHE A 379 -4.45 0.89 10.52
C PHE A 379 -5.00 -0.50 10.17
N ASN A 380 -5.78 -1.10 11.07
CA ASN A 380 -6.51 -2.34 10.79
C ASN A 380 -7.46 -2.20 9.59
N ILE A 381 -8.30 -1.15 9.59
CA ILE A 381 -9.23 -0.88 8.49
C ILE A 381 -8.46 -0.61 7.18
N PHE A 382 -7.37 0.15 7.25
CA PHE A 382 -6.51 0.46 6.12
C PHE A 382 -5.89 -0.80 5.52
N LEU A 383 -5.40 -1.72 6.34
CA LEU A 383 -4.83 -2.98 5.89
C LEU A 383 -5.89 -3.83 5.20
N ILE A 384 -7.09 -3.94 5.77
CA ILE A 384 -8.22 -4.65 5.14
C ILE A 384 -8.60 -4.00 3.81
N ASN A 385 -8.64 -2.66 3.73
CA ASN A 385 -8.86 -1.96 2.47
C ASN A 385 -7.76 -2.24 1.44
N ALA A 386 -6.49 -2.31 1.84
CA ALA A 386 -5.38 -2.65 0.94
C ALA A 386 -5.55 -4.06 0.36
N VAL A 387 -6.02 -5.03 1.16
CA VAL A 387 -6.34 -6.39 0.68
C VAL A 387 -7.56 -6.34 -0.24
N ALA A 388 -8.60 -5.57 0.11
CA ALA A 388 -9.80 -5.39 -0.72
C ALA A 388 -9.48 -4.78 -2.10
N LEU A 389 -8.57 -3.81 -2.15
CA LEU A 389 -8.12 -3.20 -3.41
C LEU A 389 -7.34 -4.19 -4.27
N ARG A 390 -6.51 -5.04 -3.67
CA ARG A 390 -5.66 -5.97 -4.43
C ARG A 390 -6.41 -7.19 -4.93
N PHE A 391 -7.34 -7.71 -4.14
CA PHE A 391 -8.06 -8.95 -4.46
C PHE A 391 -9.51 -8.73 -4.87
N GLY A 392 -10.17 -7.69 -4.38
CA GLY A 392 -11.58 -7.39 -4.67
C GLY A 392 -11.79 -6.50 -5.90
N PHE A 393 -10.96 -5.47 -6.09
CA PHE A 393 -11.07 -4.60 -7.27
C PHE A 393 -10.90 -5.36 -8.61
N PRO A 394 -9.91 -6.26 -8.78
CA PRO A 394 -9.69 -6.91 -10.07
C PRO A 394 -10.69 -8.03 -10.41
N VAL A 395 -11.55 -8.47 -9.49
CA VAL A 395 -12.35 -9.72 -9.62
C VAL A 395 -13.22 -9.74 -10.88
N MET A 396 -13.70 -8.59 -11.34
CA MET A 396 -14.49 -8.48 -12.57
C MET A 396 -13.61 -8.48 -13.82
N SER A 397 -12.56 -7.67 -13.83
CA SER A 397 -11.59 -7.59 -14.93
C SER A 397 -10.91 -8.93 -15.21
N LEU A 398 -10.71 -9.76 -14.19
CA LEU A 398 -10.09 -11.08 -14.29
C LEU A 398 -10.89 -12.12 -15.09
N GLU A 399 -12.16 -11.88 -15.41
CA GLU A 399 -12.87 -12.67 -16.43
C GLU A 399 -12.22 -12.52 -17.81
N GLY A 400 -11.58 -11.37 -18.04
CA GLY A 400 -10.88 -11.03 -19.28
C GLY A 400 -11.77 -11.20 -20.52
N LYS A 401 -11.13 -11.55 -21.63
CA LYS A 401 -11.80 -11.83 -22.91
C LYS A 401 -12.80 -13.00 -22.85
N ALA A 402 -12.82 -13.82 -21.80
CA ALA A 402 -13.81 -14.89 -21.66
C ALA A 402 -15.15 -14.39 -21.10
N TYR A 403 -15.25 -13.11 -20.73
CA TYR A 403 -16.48 -12.55 -20.17
C TYR A 403 -17.71 -12.70 -21.08
N TRP A 404 -17.53 -12.75 -22.42
CA TRP A 404 -18.63 -13.03 -23.35
C TRP A 404 -19.33 -14.36 -23.06
N SER A 405 -18.60 -15.40 -22.63
CA SER A 405 -19.19 -16.71 -22.35
C SER A 405 -20.07 -16.67 -21.10
N VAL A 406 -19.73 -15.80 -20.14
CA VAL A 406 -20.56 -15.55 -18.95
C VAL A 406 -21.82 -14.77 -19.31
N ARG A 407 -21.72 -13.84 -20.26
CA ARG A 407 -22.86 -13.04 -20.75
C ARG A 407 -23.82 -13.85 -21.63
N SER A 408 -23.31 -14.82 -22.38
CA SER A 408 -24.12 -15.72 -23.21
C SER A 408 -24.68 -16.92 -22.45
N ALA A 409 -24.21 -17.18 -21.23
CA ALA A 409 -24.75 -18.25 -20.40
C ALA A 409 -26.18 -17.91 -19.91
N PRO A 410 -27.05 -18.91 -19.67
CA PRO A 410 -28.39 -18.72 -19.10
C PRO A 410 -28.33 -18.40 -17.60
N VAL A 411 -27.46 -17.45 -17.20
CA VAL A 411 -27.21 -17.04 -15.82
C VAL A 411 -27.40 -15.53 -15.71
N ARG A 412 -28.15 -15.08 -14.70
CA ARG A 412 -28.33 -13.64 -14.46
C ARG A 412 -26.98 -13.02 -14.06
N LEU A 413 -26.54 -11.97 -14.77
CA LEU A 413 -25.29 -11.23 -14.47
C LEU A 413 -25.25 -10.72 -13.02
N SER A 414 -26.40 -10.36 -12.46
CA SER A 414 -26.53 -9.97 -11.05
C SER A 414 -26.16 -11.10 -10.09
N SER A 415 -26.42 -12.36 -10.48
CA SER A 415 -26.01 -13.53 -9.70
C SER A 415 -24.51 -13.73 -9.73
N VAL A 416 -23.88 -13.56 -10.91
CA VAL A 416 -22.41 -13.65 -11.04
C VAL A 416 -21.73 -12.59 -10.18
N TYR A 417 -22.22 -11.35 -10.26
CA TYR A 417 -21.72 -10.25 -9.45
C TYR A 417 -21.89 -10.50 -7.95
N ARG A 418 -23.09 -10.90 -7.52
CA ARG A 418 -23.37 -11.19 -6.10
C ARG A 418 -22.51 -12.33 -5.58
N THR A 419 -22.30 -13.40 -6.35
CA THR A 419 -21.44 -14.51 -5.94
C THR A 419 -20.00 -14.02 -5.74
N LYS A 420 -19.44 -13.28 -6.71
CA LYS A 420 -18.09 -12.71 -6.60
C LYS A 420 -17.96 -11.77 -5.39
N PHE A 421 -18.92 -10.85 -5.25
CA PHE A 421 -18.97 -9.95 -4.11
C PHE A 421 -19.06 -10.70 -2.78
N LEU A 422 -19.93 -11.69 -2.65
CA LEU A 422 -20.12 -12.45 -1.41
C LEU A 422 -18.88 -13.27 -1.04
N VAL A 423 -18.18 -13.86 -2.01
CA VAL A 423 -16.92 -14.58 -1.75
C VAL A 423 -15.87 -13.62 -1.19
N THR A 424 -15.67 -12.49 -1.88
CA THR A 424 -14.70 -11.48 -1.45
C THR A 424 -15.08 -10.88 -0.10
N ALA A 425 -16.36 -10.57 0.12
CA ALA A 425 -16.86 -10.00 1.37
C ALA A 425 -16.77 -10.99 2.53
N ALA A 426 -17.16 -12.25 2.35
CA ALA A 426 -17.08 -13.27 3.40
C ALA A 426 -15.64 -13.48 3.85
N PHE A 427 -14.71 -13.60 2.90
CA PHE A 427 -13.29 -13.76 3.19
C PHE A 427 -12.73 -12.55 3.96
N LEU A 428 -13.00 -11.32 3.49
CA LEU A 428 -12.45 -10.12 4.09
C LEU A 428 -13.11 -9.75 5.41
N VAL A 429 -14.40 -10.01 5.59
CA VAL A 429 -15.09 -9.82 6.87
C VAL A 429 -14.50 -10.76 7.91
N LEU A 430 -14.32 -12.05 7.59
CA LEU A 430 -13.71 -13.01 8.50
C LEU A 430 -12.28 -12.58 8.88
N LEU A 431 -11.48 -12.18 7.89
CA LEU A 431 -10.14 -11.65 8.13
C LEU A 431 -10.18 -10.40 9.03
N SER A 432 -11.09 -9.47 8.77
CA SER A 432 -11.20 -8.22 9.54
C SER A 432 -11.62 -8.45 10.99
N VAL A 433 -12.51 -9.41 11.25
CA VAL A 433 -12.89 -9.80 12.62
C VAL A 433 -11.72 -10.41 13.35
N ALA A 434 -10.98 -11.32 12.69
CA ALA A 434 -9.79 -11.92 13.29
C ALA A 434 -8.73 -10.86 13.64
N VAL A 435 -8.47 -9.93 12.72
CA VAL A 435 -7.51 -8.83 12.93
C VAL A 435 -7.96 -7.88 14.04
N ALA A 436 -9.23 -7.48 14.05
CA ALA A 436 -9.78 -6.62 15.10
C ALA A 436 -9.75 -7.30 16.46
N PHE A 437 -10.09 -8.59 16.53
CA PHE A 437 -10.04 -9.36 17.76
C PHE A 437 -8.60 -9.46 18.28
N LEU A 438 -7.65 -9.90 17.45
CA LEU A 438 -6.24 -10.04 17.83
C LEU A 438 -5.61 -8.71 18.28
N SER A 439 -5.94 -7.61 17.60
CA SER A 439 -5.43 -6.27 17.95
C SER A 439 -6.00 -5.74 19.28
N ASN A 440 -7.21 -6.16 19.65
CA ASN A 440 -7.90 -5.71 20.86
C ASN A 440 -7.69 -6.64 22.07
N ILE A 441 -6.96 -7.76 21.93
CA ILE A 441 -6.61 -8.65 23.06
C ILE A 441 -6.06 -7.88 24.28
N PRO A 442 -5.16 -6.88 24.14
CA PRO A 442 -4.65 -6.15 25.29
C PRO A 442 -5.70 -5.38 26.10
N TYR A 443 -6.82 -5.02 25.46
CA TYR A 443 -7.91 -4.26 26.07
C TYR A 443 -9.06 -5.16 26.57
N LEU A 444 -9.09 -6.44 26.18
CA LEU A 444 -10.17 -7.37 26.50
C LEU A 444 -9.88 -8.27 27.71
N PHE A 445 -8.62 -8.68 27.85
CA PHE A 445 -8.20 -9.70 28.82
C PHE A 445 -7.21 -9.13 29.83
N VAL A 446 -7.27 -9.65 31.06
CA VAL A 446 -6.31 -9.34 32.11
C VAL A 446 -4.93 -9.82 31.68
N ARG A 447 -3.91 -8.96 31.80
CA ARG A 447 -2.53 -9.31 31.51
C ARG A 447 -1.66 -9.05 32.72
N SER A 448 -0.80 -10.02 33.03
CA SER A 448 0.35 -9.83 33.90
C SER A 448 1.46 -9.21 33.07
N VAL A 449 1.89 -8.01 33.46
CA VAL A 449 3.03 -7.32 32.88
C VAL A 449 4.16 -7.39 33.89
N THR A 450 5.27 -8.01 33.51
CA THR A 450 6.53 -7.88 34.23
C THR A 450 7.16 -6.55 33.86
N ASP A 451 7.23 -5.63 34.82
CA ASP A 451 8.01 -4.42 34.64
C ASP A 451 9.50 -4.79 34.58
N LEU A 452 10.12 -4.57 33.42
CA LEU A 452 11.53 -4.87 33.17
C LEU A 452 12.47 -4.00 34.01
N ALA A 453 12.02 -2.85 34.52
CA ALA A 453 12.82 -1.96 35.35
C ALA A 453 12.82 -2.36 36.84
N THR A 454 11.70 -2.88 37.34
CA THR A 454 11.53 -3.22 38.77
C THR A 454 11.44 -4.72 39.06
N GLY A 455 11.32 -5.56 38.03
CA GLY A 455 11.14 -7.01 38.15
C GLY A 455 9.79 -7.43 38.73
N ARG A 456 8.87 -6.49 38.97
CA ARG A 456 7.56 -6.73 39.59
C ARG A 456 6.54 -7.14 38.53
N MET A 457 5.72 -8.14 38.86
CA MET A 457 4.56 -8.51 38.06
C MET A 457 3.36 -7.66 38.48
N GLU A 458 2.96 -6.72 37.63
CA GLU A 458 1.71 -5.97 37.79
C GLU A 458 0.61 -6.60 36.95
N THR A 459 -0.51 -6.93 37.59
CA THR A 459 -1.71 -7.39 36.89
C THR A 459 -2.56 -6.19 36.52
N VAL A 460 -2.60 -5.85 35.23
CA VAL A 460 -3.45 -4.76 34.74
C VAL A 460 -4.79 -5.34 34.30
N THR A 461 -5.84 -5.04 35.05
CA THR A 461 -7.23 -5.36 34.69
C THR A 461 -7.83 -4.20 33.90
N PRO A 462 -8.26 -4.41 32.64
CA PRO A 462 -8.90 -3.35 31.86
C PRO A 462 -10.22 -2.90 32.50
N HIS A 463 -10.47 -1.59 32.55
CA HIS A 463 -11.74 -1.03 33.00
C HIS A 463 -12.90 -1.52 32.12
N ASP A 464 -14.08 -1.77 32.69
CA ASP A 464 -15.20 -2.39 31.98
C ASP A 464 -15.68 -1.56 30.78
N ASP A 465 -15.60 -0.23 30.86
CA ASP A 465 -15.94 0.67 29.74
C ASP A 465 -14.98 0.52 28.55
N VAL A 466 -13.69 0.27 28.80
CA VAL A 466 -12.69 0.05 27.75
C VAL A 466 -12.91 -1.30 27.09
N ARG A 467 -13.30 -2.32 27.86
CA ARG A 467 -13.68 -3.64 27.35
C ARG A 467 -14.93 -3.55 26.47
N ALA A 468 -15.93 -2.77 26.89
CA ALA A 468 -17.14 -2.53 26.11
C ALA A 468 -16.85 -1.78 24.80
N LEU A 469 -15.98 -0.76 24.84
CA LEU A 469 -15.47 -0.08 23.65
C LEU A 469 -14.77 -1.05 22.69
N ALA A 470 -13.91 -1.93 23.21
CA ALA A 470 -13.19 -2.93 22.40
C ALA A 470 -14.14 -3.91 21.70
N TRP A 471 -15.15 -4.43 22.39
CA TRP A 471 -16.17 -5.28 21.78
C TRP A 471 -16.99 -4.55 20.72
N MET A 472 -17.31 -3.28 20.96
CA MET A 472 -18.01 -2.46 19.99
C MET A 472 -17.17 -2.22 18.73
N THR A 473 -15.87 -1.93 18.88
CA THR A 473 -14.94 -1.81 17.75
C THR A 473 -14.90 -3.09 16.93
N ILE A 474 -14.85 -4.26 17.58
CA ILE A 474 -14.89 -5.56 16.91
C ILE A 474 -16.22 -5.76 16.16
N ALA A 475 -17.36 -5.40 16.76
CA ALA A 475 -18.67 -5.51 16.14
C ALA A 475 -18.88 -4.53 14.96
N LEU A 476 -18.28 -3.34 15.03
CA LEU A 476 -18.36 -2.32 13.99
C LEU A 476 -17.47 -2.63 12.77
N THR A 477 -16.34 -3.30 13.01
CA THR A 477 -15.34 -3.61 11.96
C THR A 477 -15.94 -4.35 10.75
N PRO A 478 -16.77 -5.42 10.90
CA PRO A 478 -17.46 -6.06 9.79
C PRO A 478 -18.28 -5.12 8.90
N VAL A 479 -18.98 -4.15 9.51
CA VAL A 479 -19.83 -3.20 8.77
C VAL A 479 -18.97 -2.27 7.93
N VAL A 480 -17.88 -1.76 8.52
CA VAL A 480 -16.90 -0.93 7.82
C VAL A 480 -16.21 -1.72 6.70
N THR A 481 -15.81 -2.96 6.98
CA THR A 481 -15.21 -3.85 5.98
C THR A 481 -16.17 -4.10 4.83
N PHE A 482 -17.44 -4.38 5.11
CA PHE A 482 -18.45 -4.60 4.07
C PHE A 482 -18.61 -3.38 3.15
N ALA A 483 -18.60 -2.17 3.71
CA ALA A 483 -18.62 -0.93 2.93
C ALA A 483 -17.39 -0.78 2.03
N LEU A 484 -16.20 -1.04 2.56
CA LEU A 484 -14.95 -1.00 1.79
C LEU A 484 -14.89 -2.07 0.69
N VAL A 485 -15.35 -3.29 0.97
CA VAL A 485 -15.42 -4.34 -0.05
C VAL A 485 -16.42 -3.97 -1.14
N SER A 486 -17.58 -3.43 -0.76
CA SER A 486 -18.56 -2.94 -1.74
C SER A 486 -17.96 -1.86 -2.61
N LEU A 487 -17.27 -0.89 -2.01
CA LEU A 487 -16.57 0.17 -2.74
C LEU A 487 -15.56 -0.40 -3.75
N ASN A 488 -14.68 -1.32 -3.31
CA ASN A 488 -13.64 -1.90 -4.14
C ASN A 488 -14.18 -2.78 -5.28
N VAL A 489 -15.11 -3.69 -4.99
CA VAL A 489 -15.66 -4.62 -5.99
C VAL A 489 -16.56 -3.87 -6.98
N ALA A 490 -17.36 -2.92 -6.52
CA ALA A 490 -18.27 -2.19 -7.39
C ALA A 490 -17.54 -1.20 -8.29
N LEU A 491 -16.58 -0.43 -7.76
CA LEU A 491 -15.75 0.44 -8.61
C LEU A 491 -14.85 -0.39 -9.53
N GLY A 492 -14.39 -1.56 -9.10
CA GLY A 492 -13.73 -2.55 -9.96
C GLY A 492 -14.60 -3.02 -11.12
N ALA A 493 -15.91 -3.16 -10.90
CA ALA A 493 -16.87 -3.46 -11.96
C ALA A 493 -17.16 -2.26 -12.88
N VAL A 494 -17.10 -1.02 -12.36
CA VAL A 494 -17.31 0.22 -13.14
C VAL A 494 -16.11 0.49 -14.07
N TYR A 495 -14.90 0.23 -13.57
CA TYR A 495 -13.63 0.41 -14.29
C TYR A 495 -13.06 -0.91 -14.80
N ALA A 496 -13.92 -1.90 -15.08
CA ALA A 496 -13.48 -3.21 -15.53
C ALA A 496 -12.74 -3.10 -16.87
N ASP A 497 -11.54 -3.67 -16.92
CA ASP A 497 -10.73 -3.81 -18.14
C ASP A 497 -10.56 -5.30 -18.42
N PHE A 498 -11.28 -5.78 -19.43
CA PHE A 498 -11.25 -7.19 -19.84
C PHE A 498 -10.10 -7.52 -20.81
N ALA A 499 -9.38 -6.51 -21.30
CA ALA A 499 -8.21 -6.72 -22.14
C ALA A 499 -6.98 -7.08 -21.29
N GLU A 500 -6.86 -6.47 -20.12
CA GLU A 500 -5.79 -6.76 -19.18
C GLU A 500 -6.06 -8.05 -18.39
N LYS A 501 -5.08 -8.97 -18.38
CA LYS A 501 -5.18 -10.24 -17.64
C LYS A 501 -4.42 -10.21 -16.32
N ASN A 502 -3.59 -9.20 -16.11
CA ASN A 502 -2.73 -9.15 -14.96
C ASN A 502 -3.41 -8.49 -13.74
N PRO A 503 -3.68 -9.25 -12.66
CA PRO A 503 -4.35 -8.70 -11.47
C PRO A 503 -3.60 -7.52 -10.84
N VAL A 504 -2.27 -7.56 -10.85
CA VAL A 504 -1.42 -6.51 -10.25
C VAL A 504 -1.54 -5.21 -11.04
N ARG A 505 -1.58 -5.31 -12.38
CA ARG A 505 -1.74 -4.13 -13.25
C ARG A 505 -3.15 -3.55 -13.14
N ILE A 506 -4.18 -4.40 -13.04
CA ILE A 506 -5.57 -3.96 -12.82
C ILE A 506 -5.69 -3.23 -11.47
N ALA A 507 -5.10 -3.79 -10.40
CA ALA A 507 -5.09 -3.19 -9.07
C ALA A 507 -4.22 -1.91 -8.95
N SER A 508 -3.48 -1.57 -10.00
CA SER A 508 -2.68 -0.34 -10.12
C SER A 508 -3.19 0.58 -11.23
N SER A 509 -4.39 0.30 -11.76
CA SER A 509 -5.03 1.15 -12.75
C SER A 509 -5.50 2.48 -12.14
N GLN A 510 -5.79 3.45 -12.99
CA GLN A 510 -6.36 4.74 -12.56
C GLN A 510 -7.66 4.55 -11.75
N GLY A 511 -8.52 3.61 -12.15
CA GLY A 511 -9.74 3.28 -11.41
C GLY A 511 -9.46 2.70 -10.01
N ALA A 512 -8.40 1.89 -9.89
CA ALA A 512 -7.95 1.38 -8.60
C ALA A 512 -7.40 2.50 -7.71
N THR A 513 -6.61 3.42 -8.27
CA THR A 513 -6.11 4.58 -7.52
C THR A 513 -7.26 5.48 -7.05
N MET A 514 -8.26 5.75 -7.89
CA MET A 514 -9.44 6.53 -7.48
C MET A 514 -10.21 5.85 -6.34
N THR A 515 -10.39 4.53 -6.44
CA THR A 515 -11.04 3.71 -5.40
C THR A 515 -10.25 3.79 -4.09
N PHE A 516 -8.92 3.67 -4.15
CA PHE A 516 -8.03 3.79 -3.00
C PHE A 516 -8.15 5.15 -2.30
N LEU A 517 -8.15 6.24 -3.06
CA LEU A 517 -8.28 7.59 -2.52
C LEU A 517 -9.65 7.81 -1.86
N LEU A 518 -10.73 7.34 -2.49
CA LEU A 518 -12.08 7.38 -1.89
C LEU A 518 -12.14 6.56 -0.59
N SER A 519 -11.51 5.39 -0.55
CA SER A 519 -11.40 4.61 0.69
C SER A 519 -10.64 5.38 1.78
N ILE A 520 -9.57 6.12 1.45
CA ILE A 520 -8.86 6.94 2.45
C ILE A 520 -9.76 8.04 3.01
N VAL A 521 -10.47 8.78 2.14
CA VAL A 521 -11.42 9.81 2.59
C VAL A 521 -12.45 9.23 3.55
N TYR A 522 -13.00 8.07 3.21
CA TYR A 522 -13.93 7.35 4.08
C TYR A 522 -13.28 6.96 5.42
N ILE A 523 -12.05 6.43 5.42
CA ILE A 523 -11.31 6.09 6.65
C ILE A 523 -11.04 7.32 7.53
N VAL A 524 -10.71 8.47 6.94
CA VAL A 524 -10.51 9.73 7.68
C VAL A 524 -11.82 10.22 8.32
N LEU A 525 -12.94 10.11 7.62
CA LEU A 525 -14.26 10.43 8.19
C LEU A 525 -14.61 9.50 9.37
N LEU A 526 -14.29 8.21 9.24
CA LEU A 526 -14.45 7.25 10.35
C LEU A 526 -13.62 7.65 11.57
N LEU A 527 -12.36 8.07 11.37
CA LEU A 527 -11.51 8.55 12.46
C LEU A 527 -12.13 9.76 13.17
N ALA A 528 -12.57 10.75 12.41
CA ALA A 528 -13.14 11.98 12.98
C ALA A 528 -14.37 11.67 13.85
N LEU A 529 -15.24 10.75 13.42
CA LEU A 529 -16.41 10.31 14.18
C LEU A 529 -16.05 9.48 15.41
N TYR A 530 -14.98 8.68 15.33
CA TYR A 530 -14.59 7.78 16.40
C TYR A 530 -13.66 8.42 17.45
N TYR A 531 -13.05 9.56 17.15
CA TYR A 531 -12.11 10.24 18.03
C TYR A 531 -12.71 10.63 19.38
N TYR A 532 -13.82 11.38 19.36
CA TYR A 532 -14.49 11.87 20.55
C TYR A 532 -14.95 10.76 21.53
N PRO A 533 -15.69 9.71 21.09
CA PRO A 533 -16.14 8.66 22.01
C PRO A 533 -14.98 7.87 22.61
N THR A 534 -13.90 7.63 21.84
CA THR A 534 -12.71 6.95 22.38
C THR A 534 -12.03 7.81 23.45
N LEU A 535 -11.80 9.10 23.19
CA LEU A 535 -11.21 10.01 24.17
C LEU A 535 -12.04 10.10 25.46
N MET A 536 -13.36 10.15 25.33
CA MET A 536 -14.28 10.17 26.47
C MET A 536 -14.14 8.92 27.35
N VAL A 537 -14.04 7.72 26.76
CA VAL A 537 -13.88 6.45 27.51
C VAL A 537 -12.55 6.40 28.26
N PHE A 538 -11.44 6.80 27.64
CA PHE A 538 -10.15 6.83 28.32
C PHE A 538 -10.08 7.90 29.42
N ASN A 539 -10.77 9.04 29.23
CA ASN A 539 -10.90 10.04 30.29
C ASN A 539 -11.79 9.56 31.46
N ALA A 540 -12.82 8.77 31.16
CA ALA A 540 -13.68 8.13 32.15
C ALA A 540 -12.91 7.07 32.97
N GLU A 541 -12.06 6.27 32.32
CA GLU A 541 -11.13 5.33 32.97
C GLU A 541 -10.21 6.05 33.97
N LEU A 542 -9.59 7.17 33.56
CA LEU A 542 -8.70 7.91 34.46
C LEU A 542 -9.44 8.51 35.65
N LYS A 543 -10.65 9.05 35.42
CA LYS A 543 -11.46 9.69 36.46
C LYS A 543 -12.23 8.68 37.33
N GLN A 544 -12.24 7.39 36.98
CA GLN A 544 -13.05 6.34 37.64
C GLN A 544 -14.55 6.70 37.66
N VAL A 545 -15.03 7.33 36.58
CA VAL A 545 -16.44 7.73 36.39
C VAL A 545 -17.02 6.89 35.25
N PRO A 546 -18.29 6.44 35.31
CA PRO A 546 -18.90 5.70 34.21
C PRO A 546 -18.96 6.55 32.92
N ALA A 547 -18.57 5.94 31.79
CA ALA A 547 -18.67 6.58 30.49
C ALA A 547 -20.14 6.73 30.02
N ASP A 548 -20.45 7.80 29.27
CA ASP A 548 -21.79 7.97 28.71
C ASP A 548 -22.02 7.04 27.50
N TRP A 549 -22.70 5.92 27.75
CA TRP A 549 -23.02 4.93 26.73
C TRP A 549 -23.97 5.42 25.63
N ARG A 550 -24.63 6.56 25.81
CA ARG A 550 -25.48 7.17 24.75
C ARG A 550 -24.60 7.72 23.63
N VAL A 551 -23.51 8.40 23.98
CA VAL A 551 -22.54 8.97 23.03
C VAL A 551 -21.87 7.86 22.22
N ILE A 552 -21.49 6.77 22.87
CA ILE A 552 -20.81 5.63 22.24
C ILE A 552 -21.75 4.92 21.23
N ARG A 553 -23.00 4.67 21.62
CA ARG A 553 -24.00 4.08 20.70
C ARG A 553 -24.35 5.01 19.55
N PHE A 554 -24.45 6.31 19.81
CA PHE A 554 -24.68 7.30 18.76
C PHE A 554 -23.52 7.33 17.76
N ALA A 555 -22.27 7.31 18.24
CA ALA A 555 -21.10 7.24 17.38
C ALA A 555 -21.07 5.95 16.54
N ALA A 556 -21.35 4.79 17.14
CA ALA A 556 -21.44 3.53 16.40
C ALA A 556 -22.53 3.55 15.33
N ALA A 557 -23.71 4.11 15.64
CA ALA A 557 -24.79 4.29 14.67
C ALA A 557 -24.40 5.26 13.54
N SER A 558 -23.74 6.37 13.89
CA SER A 558 -23.24 7.38 12.94
C SER A 558 -22.16 6.83 12.00
N ILE A 559 -21.48 5.74 12.38
CA ILE A 559 -20.57 5.02 11.51
C ILE A 559 -21.32 3.96 10.70
N ALA A 560 -22.10 3.10 11.37
CA ALA A 560 -22.74 1.96 10.73
C ALA A 560 -23.76 2.36 9.65
N VAL A 561 -24.59 3.38 9.90
CA VAL A 561 -25.63 3.80 8.96
C VAL A 561 -25.03 4.35 7.66
N PRO A 562 -24.12 5.34 7.67
CA PRO A 562 -23.46 5.80 6.46
C PRO A 562 -22.64 4.71 5.75
N SER A 563 -22.00 3.80 6.51
CA SER A 563 -21.28 2.67 5.93
C SER A 563 -22.19 1.76 5.10
N LEU A 564 -23.38 1.44 5.62
CA LEU A 564 -24.37 0.63 4.92
C LEU A 564 -25.00 1.36 3.74
N LEU A 565 -25.27 2.66 3.88
CA LEU A 565 -25.78 3.50 2.78
C LEU A 565 -24.75 3.61 1.65
N LEU A 566 -23.48 3.82 1.98
CA LEU A 566 -22.37 3.80 1.02
C LEU A 566 -22.30 2.43 0.35
N ALA A 567 -22.32 1.35 1.12
CA ALA A 567 -22.28 -0.01 0.59
C ALA A 567 -23.42 -0.26 -0.41
N ALA A 568 -24.65 0.14 -0.07
CA ALA A 568 -25.82 0.00 -0.94
C ALA A 568 -25.72 0.84 -2.21
N GLY A 569 -25.35 2.11 -2.09
CA GLY A 569 -25.23 3.04 -3.21
C GLY A 569 -24.20 2.58 -4.25
N VAL A 570 -23.00 2.19 -3.78
CA VAL A 570 -21.94 1.73 -4.70
C VAL A 570 -22.29 0.35 -5.28
N HIS A 571 -22.92 -0.54 -4.50
CA HIS A 571 -23.34 -1.85 -5.01
C HIS A 571 -24.34 -1.74 -6.17
N ILE A 572 -25.26 -0.77 -6.11
CA ILE A 572 -26.18 -0.46 -7.21
C ILE A 572 -25.41 0.03 -8.44
N ALA A 573 -24.41 0.89 -8.26
CA ALA A 573 -23.56 1.36 -9.35
C ALA A 573 -22.80 0.20 -10.03
N GLY A 574 -22.25 -0.74 -9.25
CA GLY A 574 -21.60 -1.95 -9.77
C GLY A 574 -22.56 -2.87 -10.54
N LEU A 575 -23.78 -3.06 -10.06
CA LEU A 575 -24.79 -3.83 -10.80
C LEU A 575 -25.23 -3.17 -12.11
N ARG A 576 -25.32 -1.83 -12.12
CA ARG A 576 -25.67 -1.06 -13.34
C ARG A 576 -24.54 -1.07 -14.35
N SER A 577 -23.27 -1.09 -13.93
CA SER A 577 -22.14 -1.10 -14.87
C SER A 577 -22.10 -2.36 -15.73
N LEU A 578 -22.52 -3.50 -15.19
CA LEU A 578 -22.58 -4.78 -15.90
C LEU A 578 -23.64 -4.84 -17.02
N ARG A 579 -24.56 -3.88 -17.06
CA ARG A 579 -25.56 -3.76 -18.15
C ARG A 579 -25.07 -2.93 -19.33
N ARG A 580 -23.92 -2.26 -19.20
CA ARG A 580 -23.33 -1.48 -20.29
C ARG A 580 -22.78 -2.43 -21.35
N ASP A 581 -22.96 -2.07 -22.62
CA ASP A 581 -22.34 -2.80 -23.71
C ASP A 581 -20.82 -2.63 -23.69
N LEU A 582 -20.11 -3.73 -23.96
CA LEU A 582 -18.66 -3.73 -24.10
C LEU A 582 -18.36 -3.04 -25.43
N ALA A 583 -17.86 -1.80 -25.37
CA ALA A 583 -17.32 -1.10 -26.53
C ALA A 583 -15.96 -1.67 -26.93
#